data_AF-E6KTK0-F1
#
_entry.id   AF-E6KTK0-F1
#
_cell.length_a   1.000
_cell.length_b   1.000
_cell.length_c   1.000
_cell.angle_alpha   90.00
_cell.angle_beta   90.00
_cell.angle_gamma   90.00
#
_symmetry.space_group_name_H-M   'P 1'
#
loop_
_entity.id
_entity.type
_entity.pdbx_description
1 polymer ?
#
loop_
_entity_poly.entity_id
_entity_poly.type
_entity_poly.pdbx_seq_one_letter_code
_entity_poly.pdbx_strand_id
1 'polypeptide(L)'
;MRSIGIRLLRCVGASATAIMCVGLFPLAAAASDAESAPPVGTPSPSAASSPAADPATPSSGDRDSSSAAAQESGRPSDHQDPSPVEASTDSGAAPSAEESALAGKEGEPANPGDPSGRWVRHEVGWRYELIDGTWLKDGVFDVEGGRYAFDALGYVPLGWYRDPSGVWYASTENGVRTGWYREGGSWYHLGDGGAMTTGWLSSGGSWYYLAAAGQMVTGWSRIDGSWYYFDASGAMAASTWVRSGSWYYLGGSGAMATGWFVAAGTWYYADSSGAMATGWVRTDGSWYHLDSSGALTTGWLRDGGGSWYYLDAARGAAMATGWAQVGGTWNYFDRWKGFWVSDRAGFEADWNYAKTLYSPTNYLVVVDTSAPHCMTFYWADGSWQPLTDMPCSVGKPSTPTITGTFTIKNRGRSFGHGYTAYWWTQFSGDYLFHSILYYEGTYTVMDGTLGGHVSHGCVRLRYEDAKWLHDTIPSGTYVTIY
;
A
#
# COMPACT_ATOMS: atom_id res chain seq x y z
N MET A 1 -40.89 -18.51 15.05
CA MET A 1 -40.67 -17.05 15.03
C MET A 1 -39.18 -16.76 14.84
N ARG A 2 -38.82 -16.00 13.80
CA ARG A 2 -37.66 -15.08 13.69
C ARG A 2 -37.49 -14.72 12.22
N SER A 3 -38.13 -13.63 11.81
CA SER A 3 -38.01 -13.03 10.48
C SER A 3 -36.78 -12.13 10.42
N ILE A 4 -35.90 -12.35 9.44
CA ILE A 4 -34.82 -11.41 9.09
C ILE A 4 -35.25 -10.73 7.79
N GLY A 5 -35.57 -9.44 7.87
CA GLY A 5 -35.99 -8.64 6.72
C GLY A 5 -34.80 -7.88 6.13
N ILE A 6 -34.44 -8.18 4.88
CA ILE A 6 -33.46 -7.40 4.11
C ILE A 6 -34.22 -6.40 3.23
N ARG A 7 -33.89 -5.11 3.36
CA ARG A 7 -34.47 -4.05 2.51
C ARG A 7 -33.88 -4.14 1.10
N LEU A 8 -34.74 -4.37 0.11
CA LEU A 8 -34.39 -4.11 -1.30
C LEU A 8 -34.39 -2.60 -1.55
N LEU A 9 -33.29 -2.08 -2.10
CA LEU A 9 -33.28 -0.80 -2.79
C LEU A 9 -33.22 -1.07 -4.30
N ARG A 10 -34.17 -0.49 -5.05
CA ARG A 10 -34.23 -0.59 -6.51
C ARG A 10 -33.37 0.49 -7.15
N CYS A 11 -32.51 0.12 -8.09
CA CYS A 11 -32.09 0.97 -9.21
C CYS A 11 -32.43 0.25 -10.52
N VAL A 12 -32.85 0.99 -11.54
CA VAL A 12 -33.44 0.48 -12.79
C VAL A 12 -32.65 0.96 -14.00
N GLY A 13 -32.12 0.03 -14.81
CA GLY A 13 -31.51 0.26 -16.13
C GLY A 13 -30.20 1.08 -16.14
N ALA A 14 -29.32 1.03 -17.15
CA ALA A 14 -29.10 0.12 -18.28
C ALA A 14 -27.64 0.38 -18.78
N SER A 15 -26.95 -0.41 -19.61
CA SER A 15 -27.30 -1.55 -20.49
C SER A 15 -26.21 -2.64 -20.44
N ALA A 16 -26.32 -3.70 -21.25
CA ALA A 16 -25.35 -4.79 -21.30
C ALA A 16 -24.10 -4.51 -22.17
N THR A 17 -22.94 -5.01 -21.72
CA THR A 17 -22.03 -5.88 -22.51
C THR A 17 -21.11 -6.60 -21.51
N ALA A 18 -21.35 -7.88 -21.27
CA ALA A 18 -20.54 -8.69 -20.36
C ALA A 18 -19.68 -9.67 -21.18
N ILE A 19 -18.36 -9.49 -21.17
CA ILE A 19 -17.41 -10.51 -21.61
C ILE A 19 -17.15 -11.42 -20.42
N MET A 20 -17.63 -12.68 -20.49
CA MET A 20 -17.33 -13.68 -19.46
C MET A 20 -15.89 -14.18 -19.63
N CYS A 21 -15.00 -13.78 -18.72
CA CYS A 21 -13.77 -14.53 -18.46
C CYS A 21 -14.08 -15.64 -17.44
N VAL A 22 -14.21 -16.88 -17.91
CA VAL A 22 -14.38 -18.05 -17.03
C VAL A 22 -13.05 -18.36 -16.35
N GLY A 23 -12.94 -18.01 -15.07
CA GLY A 23 -11.83 -18.43 -14.22
C GLY A 23 -11.96 -19.91 -13.83
N LEU A 24 -11.25 -20.78 -14.53
CA LEU A 24 -11.12 -22.20 -14.16
C LEU A 24 -10.19 -22.35 -12.95
N PHE A 25 -10.79 -22.49 -11.76
CA PHE A 25 -10.11 -23.12 -10.62
C PHE A 25 -10.27 -24.65 -10.74
N PRO A 26 -9.21 -25.45 -10.56
CA PRO A 26 -9.34 -26.91 -10.54
C PRO A 26 -10.03 -27.35 -9.24
N LEU A 27 -11.28 -27.80 -9.36
CA LEU A 27 -11.97 -28.51 -8.29
C LEU A 27 -11.44 -29.95 -8.21
N ALA A 28 -11.12 -30.42 -7.01
CA ALA A 28 -10.65 -31.79 -6.81
C ALA A 28 -11.76 -32.81 -7.15
N ALA A 29 -11.47 -33.77 -8.05
CA ALA A 29 -12.38 -34.84 -8.40
C ALA A 29 -11.98 -36.16 -7.69
N ALA A 30 -12.91 -36.72 -6.93
CA ALA A 30 -12.82 -38.10 -6.44
C ALA A 30 -13.26 -39.08 -7.54
N ALA A 31 -12.70 -40.30 -7.54
CA ALA A 31 -12.91 -41.29 -8.58
C ALA A 31 -14.19 -42.13 -8.38
N SER A 32 -14.82 -42.52 -9.49
CA SER A 32 -15.70 -43.69 -9.59
C SER A 32 -15.74 -44.20 -11.05
N ASP A 33 -15.69 -45.52 -11.24
CA ASP A 33 -15.49 -46.20 -12.52
C ASP A 33 -16.69 -46.18 -13.48
N ALA A 34 -16.43 -46.29 -14.80
CA ALA A 34 -17.27 -47.02 -15.77
C ALA A 34 -16.53 -47.26 -17.12
N GLU A 35 -16.90 -48.34 -17.82
CA GLU A 35 -16.23 -48.92 -19.00
C GLU A 35 -16.57 -48.33 -20.39
N SER A 36 -15.73 -48.72 -21.37
CA SER A 36 -16.05 -49.09 -22.78
C SER A 36 -15.84 -48.11 -23.97
N ALA A 37 -14.71 -48.34 -24.66
CA ALA A 37 -14.50 -48.56 -26.11
C ALA A 37 -14.97 -47.56 -27.23
N PRO A 38 -14.31 -47.55 -28.43
CA PRO A 38 -14.34 -46.44 -29.41
C PRO A 38 -14.74 -46.95 -30.84
N PRO A 39 -14.29 -46.43 -32.03
CA PRO A 39 -13.62 -45.17 -32.43
C PRO A 39 -14.20 -44.50 -33.73
N VAL A 40 -13.42 -43.55 -34.30
CA VAL A 40 -13.26 -43.19 -35.74
C VAL A 40 -13.85 -41.84 -36.21
N GLY A 41 -13.00 -40.99 -36.80
CA GLY A 41 -13.42 -39.91 -37.71
C GLY A 41 -12.50 -38.68 -37.81
N THR A 42 -11.37 -38.77 -38.53
CA THR A 42 -10.64 -37.60 -39.07
C THR A 42 -10.91 -37.47 -40.58
N PRO A 43 -10.85 -36.26 -41.18
CA PRO A 43 -9.57 -35.74 -41.66
C PRO A 43 -9.34 -34.21 -41.48
N SER A 44 -8.07 -33.84 -41.66
CA SER A 44 -7.49 -32.48 -41.73
C SER A 44 -7.40 -32.01 -43.20
N PRO A 45 -6.70 -30.91 -43.58
CA PRO A 45 -6.80 -29.50 -43.17
C PRO A 45 -6.98 -28.55 -44.40
N SER A 46 -7.00 -27.23 -44.17
CA SER A 46 -6.55 -26.24 -45.19
C SER A 46 -5.85 -25.05 -44.52
N ALA A 47 -4.94 -24.40 -45.23
CA ALA A 47 -3.91 -23.49 -44.69
C ALA A 47 -3.88 -22.10 -45.36
N ALA A 48 -2.88 -21.28 -44.97
CA ALA A 48 -2.51 -19.95 -45.48
C ALA A 48 -3.37 -18.76 -45.00
N SER A 49 -2.84 -17.55 -44.73
CA SER A 49 -1.44 -17.09 -44.62
C SER A 49 -1.34 -15.65 -44.03
N SER A 50 -0.27 -15.39 -43.26
CA SER A 50 0.54 -14.16 -42.97
C SER A 50 0.19 -12.78 -43.56
N PRO A 51 0.85 -11.66 -43.11
CA PRO A 51 1.22 -11.20 -41.76
C PRO A 51 1.04 -9.66 -41.55
N ALA A 52 1.34 -9.09 -40.36
CA ALA A 52 2.08 -7.81 -40.19
C ALA A 52 2.21 -7.29 -38.73
N ALA A 53 3.30 -6.54 -38.48
CA ALA A 53 3.56 -5.51 -37.44
C ALA A 53 4.01 -5.93 -36.01
N ASP A 54 5.32 -5.83 -35.79
CA ASP A 54 5.99 -5.80 -34.47
C ASP A 54 5.91 -4.41 -33.78
N PRO A 55 6.08 -4.38 -32.44
CA PRO A 55 6.78 -3.27 -31.78
C PRO A 55 7.94 -3.74 -30.86
N ALA A 56 9.17 -3.42 -31.28
CA ALA A 56 10.41 -3.20 -30.52
C ALA A 56 10.63 -3.90 -29.14
N THR A 57 11.48 -4.93 -29.15
CA THR A 57 12.25 -5.42 -27.98
C THR A 57 13.66 -4.77 -27.97
N PRO A 58 14.25 -4.41 -26.80
CA PRO A 58 15.63 -3.92 -26.74
C PRO A 58 16.64 -5.07 -26.80
N SER A 59 17.57 -5.05 -27.76
CA SER A 59 18.69 -6.00 -27.85
C SER A 59 19.92 -5.55 -27.07
N SER A 60 20.62 -6.50 -26.45
CA SER A 60 21.91 -6.29 -25.76
C SER A 60 23.07 -5.93 -26.71
N GLY A 61 24.04 -5.18 -26.18
CA GLY A 61 25.26 -4.81 -26.91
C GLY A 61 26.32 -4.15 -26.03
N ASP A 62 27.11 -4.95 -25.31
CA ASP A 62 28.32 -4.49 -24.63
C ASP A 62 29.47 -4.24 -25.62
N ARG A 63 30.12 -3.07 -25.54
CA ARG A 63 31.54 -2.87 -25.91
C ARG A 63 32.21 -1.76 -25.09
N ASP A 64 33.03 -2.20 -24.15
CA ASP A 64 34.38 -1.71 -23.83
C ASP A 64 34.84 -0.32 -24.34
N SER A 65 35.25 0.56 -23.41
CA SER A 65 36.65 1.06 -23.27
C SER A 65 36.80 2.49 -22.74
N SER A 66 37.52 2.58 -21.61
CA SER A 66 38.60 3.56 -21.31
C SER A 66 38.34 5.09 -21.21
N SER A 67 38.53 5.56 -19.97
CA SER A 67 39.62 6.49 -19.56
C SER A 67 39.35 7.99 -19.27
N ALA A 68 40.24 8.48 -18.41
CA ALA A 68 40.74 9.85 -18.24
C ALA A 68 39.90 10.88 -17.45
N ALA A 69 40.40 11.17 -16.25
CA ALA A 69 40.00 12.22 -15.34
C ALA A 69 40.56 13.62 -15.68
N ALA A 70 39.85 14.67 -15.24
CA ALA A 70 40.30 15.96 -14.67
C ALA A 70 39.03 16.85 -14.51
N GLN A 71 38.72 17.51 -13.38
CA GLN A 71 39.31 18.75 -12.84
C GLN A 71 39.51 19.84 -13.92
N GLU A 72 39.10 21.11 -13.75
CA GLU A 72 39.10 21.93 -12.53
C GLU A 72 38.16 23.17 -12.58
N SER A 73 38.02 23.83 -11.43
CA SER A 73 37.73 25.27 -11.10
C SER A 73 37.19 26.30 -12.14
N GLY A 74 36.33 27.24 -11.68
CA GLY A 74 36.03 28.48 -12.43
C GLY A 74 34.78 29.33 -12.07
N ARG A 75 34.83 30.15 -11.00
CA ARG A 75 34.05 31.39 -10.74
C ARG A 75 35.07 32.45 -10.25
N PRO A 76 34.84 33.79 -10.19
CA PRO A 76 33.59 34.55 -10.39
C PRO A 76 33.69 35.95 -11.09
N SER A 77 32.52 36.55 -11.37
CA SER A 77 32.19 37.99 -11.26
C SER A 77 30.66 38.14 -11.42
N ASP A 78 29.88 39.02 -10.80
CA ASP A 78 29.97 40.42 -10.33
C ASP A 78 29.77 41.52 -11.40
N HIS A 79 28.60 42.17 -11.32
CA HIS A 79 28.21 43.58 -11.62
C HIS A 79 26.67 43.56 -11.81
N GLN A 80 25.79 44.23 -11.05
CA GLN A 80 25.68 45.59 -10.47
C GLN A 80 24.41 46.26 -11.04
N ASP A 81 23.58 46.81 -10.14
CA ASP A 81 22.42 47.66 -10.44
C ASP A 81 22.81 48.97 -11.17
N PRO A 82 21.80 49.65 -11.74
CA PRO A 82 21.58 51.03 -11.28
C PRO A 82 20.10 51.37 -11.00
N SER A 83 19.85 51.89 -9.79
CA SER A 83 18.83 52.91 -9.48
C SER A 83 19.42 54.33 -9.76
N PRO A 84 18.70 55.48 -9.64
CA PRO A 84 17.38 55.70 -9.02
C PRO A 84 16.42 56.66 -9.78
N VAL A 85 15.24 56.91 -9.20
CA VAL A 85 14.46 58.14 -9.44
C VAL A 85 13.84 58.62 -8.11
N GLU A 86 14.06 59.89 -7.75
CA GLU A 86 13.39 60.60 -6.64
C GLU A 86 12.23 61.47 -7.21
N ALA A 87 11.38 62.21 -6.47
CA ALA A 87 11.36 62.64 -5.07
C ALA A 87 9.94 63.07 -4.60
N SER A 88 9.88 63.67 -3.41
CA SER A 88 8.76 64.40 -2.73
C SER A 88 7.73 63.52 -2.00
N THR A 89 7.79 63.32 -0.67
CA THR A 89 7.71 64.24 0.51
C THR A 89 6.30 64.72 0.85
N ASP A 90 5.72 64.19 1.93
CA ASP A 90 5.39 65.03 3.08
C ASP A 90 5.57 64.24 4.40
N SER A 91 5.66 64.99 5.49
CA SER A 91 6.12 64.62 6.83
C SER A 91 4.98 64.58 7.84
N GLY A 92 5.10 63.74 8.88
CA GLY A 92 4.09 63.65 9.94
C GLY A 92 4.51 62.67 11.03
N ALA A 93 5.19 63.17 12.06
CA ALA A 93 5.77 62.36 13.12
C ALA A 93 4.71 61.67 14.00
N ALA A 94 5.00 60.44 14.43
CA ALA A 94 4.34 59.82 15.56
C ALA A 94 4.89 60.37 16.89
N PRO A 95 4.06 60.56 17.91
CA PRO A 95 4.48 60.56 19.30
C PRO A 95 4.12 59.24 20.00
N SER A 96 4.90 58.94 21.03
CA SER A 96 4.80 57.75 21.88
C SER A 96 3.86 57.93 23.08
N ALA A 97 3.20 56.84 23.44
CA ALA A 97 2.96 56.35 24.81
C ALA A 97 2.10 57.14 25.84
N GLU A 98 1.43 56.32 26.65
CA GLU A 98 0.83 56.54 27.99
C GLU A 98 -0.60 57.12 28.16
N GLU A 99 -1.24 56.46 29.14
CA GLU A 99 -2.39 56.79 29.98
C GLU A 99 -3.84 57.01 29.46
N SER A 100 -4.70 56.15 30.03
CA SER A 100 -5.91 56.52 30.80
C SER A 100 -6.98 57.40 30.14
N ALA A 101 -8.07 56.75 29.70
CA ALA A 101 -9.40 57.35 29.76
C ALA A 101 -10.46 56.26 29.98
N LEU A 102 -11.04 56.20 31.18
CA LEU A 102 -12.41 55.69 31.32
C LEU A 102 -13.33 56.68 30.60
N ALA A 103 -14.08 56.21 29.61
CA ALA A 103 -15.21 56.93 29.04
C ALA A 103 -16.43 56.01 29.10
N GLY A 104 -17.40 56.36 29.94
CA GLY A 104 -18.60 55.57 30.13
C GLY A 104 -19.46 55.52 28.86
N LYS A 105 -19.96 54.34 28.53
CA LYS A 105 -21.09 54.18 27.62
C LYS A 105 -22.37 54.11 28.44
N GLU A 106 -23.09 55.21 28.51
CA GLU A 106 -24.47 55.20 28.99
C GLU A 106 -25.42 54.69 27.90
N GLY A 107 -26.36 53.83 28.28
CA GLY A 107 -27.69 53.82 27.65
C GLY A 107 -27.93 52.93 26.44
N GLU A 108 -27.56 51.65 26.48
CA GLU A 108 -28.35 50.61 25.77
C GLU A 108 -29.37 50.03 26.77
N PRO A 109 -30.67 49.89 26.43
CA PRO A 109 -31.69 49.52 27.40
C PRO A 109 -31.50 48.08 27.87
N ALA A 110 -31.45 47.89 29.19
CA ALA A 110 -31.25 46.58 29.83
C ALA A 110 -32.27 45.53 29.33
N ASN A 111 -31.77 44.34 29.05
CA ASN A 111 -32.58 43.21 28.63
C ASN A 111 -33.52 42.82 29.79
N PRO A 112 -34.85 42.65 29.59
CA PRO A 112 -35.78 42.34 30.67
C PRO A 112 -35.57 40.91 31.20
N GLY A 113 -34.60 40.77 32.10
CA GLY A 113 -34.08 39.53 32.65
C GLY A 113 -32.78 39.70 33.45
N ASP A 114 -32.03 40.78 33.21
CA ASP A 114 -30.79 41.05 33.94
C ASP A 114 -31.07 41.32 35.44
N PRO A 115 -30.26 40.77 36.37
CA PRO A 115 -30.43 41.00 37.81
C PRO A 115 -30.14 42.47 38.15
N SER A 116 -31.10 43.15 38.77
CA SER A 116 -30.93 44.56 39.17
C SER A 116 -30.18 44.69 40.50
N GLY A 117 -29.03 45.34 40.47
CA GLY A 117 -28.15 45.50 41.62
C GLY A 117 -27.09 46.59 41.43
N ARG A 118 -25.94 46.42 42.10
CA ARG A 118 -24.75 47.28 41.96
C ARG A 118 -23.47 46.51 42.24
N TRP A 119 -22.40 46.87 41.54
CA TRP A 119 -21.05 46.43 41.86
C TRP A 119 -20.54 47.05 43.16
N VAL A 120 -19.97 46.23 44.04
CA VAL A 120 -19.36 46.65 45.31
C VAL A 120 -17.99 46.02 45.46
N ARG A 121 -16.98 46.86 45.70
CA ARG A 121 -15.60 46.42 45.94
C ARG A 121 -15.37 46.22 47.43
N HIS A 122 -15.10 44.98 47.82
CA HIS A 122 -14.68 44.59 49.16
C HIS A 122 -13.17 44.36 49.19
N GLU A 123 -12.59 44.14 50.38
CA GLU A 123 -11.16 43.80 50.53
C GLU A 123 -10.79 42.50 49.79
N VAL A 124 -11.71 41.52 49.77
CA VAL A 124 -11.53 40.20 49.15
C VAL A 124 -11.73 40.23 47.62
N GLY A 125 -12.47 41.21 47.08
CA GLY A 125 -12.76 41.31 45.65
C GLY A 125 -14.06 42.03 45.32
N TRP A 126 -14.46 41.97 44.05
CA TRP A 126 -15.72 42.51 43.55
C TRP A 126 -16.90 41.56 43.80
N ARG A 127 -18.07 42.12 44.12
CA ARG A 127 -19.35 41.41 44.25
C ARG A 127 -20.47 42.23 43.61
N TYR A 128 -21.51 41.57 43.10
CA TYR A 128 -22.73 42.21 42.65
C TYR A 128 -23.84 42.05 43.71
N GLU A 129 -24.23 43.16 44.35
CA GLU A 129 -25.24 43.19 45.42
C GLU A 129 -26.60 43.62 44.84
N LEU A 130 -27.63 42.80 45.03
CA LEU A 130 -28.97 42.99 44.50
C LEU A 130 -29.79 43.98 45.33
N ILE A 131 -30.83 44.57 44.73
CA ILE A 131 -31.69 45.57 45.39
C ILE A 131 -32.40 45.02 46.64
N ASP A 132 -32.64 43.71 46.71
CA ASP A 132 -33.25 43.03 47.87
C ASP A 132 -32.28 42.78 49.04
N GLY A 133 -31.00 43.15 48.89
CA GLY A 133 -29.95 42.93 49.89
C GLY A 133 -29.24 41.58 49.78
N THR A 134 -29.59 40.73 48.82
CA THR A 134 -28.86 39.50 48.48
C THR A 134 -27.75 39.79 47.45
N TRP A 135 -27.08 38.76 46.94
CA TRP A 135 -25.98 38.91 45.96
C TRP A 135 -25.85 37.70 45.05
N LEU A 136 -25.26 37.91 43.86
CA LEU A 136 -24.94 36.83 42.94
C LEU A 136 -23.78 35.97 43.49
N LYS A 137 -23.91 34.65 43.37
CA LYS A 137 -22.95 33.64 43.86
C LYS A 137 -23.18 32.29 43.17
N ASP A 138 -22.24 31.37 43.33
CA ASP A 138 -22.37 29.97 42.91
C ASP A 138 -22.70 29.78 41.41
N GLY A 139 -22.17 30.64 40.52
CA GLY A 139 -22.47 30.53 39.10
C GLY A 139 -21.81 31.59 38.21
N VAL A 140 -22.26 31.62 36.96
CA VAL A 140 -21.86 32.61 35.94
C VAL A 140 -23.11 33.30 35.41
N PHE A 141 -23.14 34.62 35.48
CA PHE A 141 -24.32 35.44 35.17
C PHE A 141 -23.97 36.58 34.21
N ASP A 142 -24.94 36.96 33.39
CA ASP A 142 -24.89 38.19 32.62
C ASP A 142 -25.28 39.37 33.52
N VAL A 143 -24.46 40.41 33.54
CA VAL A 143 -24.56 41.61 34.39
C VAL A 143 -24.10 42.81 33.57
N GLU A 144 -24.99 43.76 33.32
CA GLU A 144 -24.68 45.05 32.67
C GLU A 144 -23.98 44.87 31.30
N GLY A 145 -24.39 43.84 30.54
CA GLY A 145 -23.84 43.49 29.23
C GLY A 145 -22.52 42.72 29.23
N GLY A 146 -21.93 42.45 30.40
CA GLY A 146 -20.78 41.54 30.56
C GLY A 146 -21.17 40.24 31.26
N ARG A 147 -20.34 39.19 31.13
CA ARG A 147 -20.59 37.89 31.78
C ARG A 147 -19.56 37.63 32.88
N TYR A 148 -20.00 37.39 34.11
CA TYR A 148 -19.15 37.32 35.29
C TYR A 148 -19.37 36.03 36.09
N ALA A 149 -18.27 35.43 36.55
CA ALA A 149 -18.30 34.32 37.50
C ALA A 149 -18.35 34.84 38.93
N PHE A 150 -19.03 34.12 39.82
CA PHE A 150 -19.09 34.41 41.25
C PHE A 150 -18.91 33.12 42.06
N ASP A 151 -18.01 33.15 43.05
CA ASP A 151 -17.75 32.04 43.95
C ASP A 151 -18.91 31.81 44.95
N ALA A 152 -18.74 30.86 45.88
CA ALA A 152 -19.75 30.52 46.88
C ALA A 152 -20.02 31.63 47.92
N LEU A 153 -19.13 32.62 48.04
CA LEU A 153 -19.27 33.81 48.89
C LEU A 153 -19.83 35.00 48.10
N GLY A 154 -19.88 34.91 46.78
CA GLY A 154 -20.35 35.94 45.86
C GLY A 154 -19.26 36.88 45.37
N TYR A 155 -17.99 36.53 45.49
CA TYR A 155 -16.90 37.33 44.94
C TYR A 155 -16.50 36.83 43.54
N VAL A 156 -16.07 37.76 42.67
CA VAL A 156 -15.54 37.42 41.35
C VAL A 156 -14.17 36.76 41.50
N PRO A 157 -14.01 35.47 41.16
CA PRO A 157 -12.72 34.79 41.23
C PRO A 157 -11.83 35.21 40.07
N LEU A 158 -10.50 35.10 40.25
CA LEU A 158 -9.51 35.39 39.21
C LEU A 158 -8.81 34.10 38.77
N GLY A 159 -8.64 33.91 37.45
CA GLY A 159 -8.11 32.68 36.87
C GLY A 159 -9.20 31.62 36.65
N TRP A 160 -8.83 30.35 36.68
CA TRP A 160 -9.77 29.25 36.43
C TRP A 160 -10.80 29.10 37.56
N TYR A 161 -12.06 29.29 37.20
CA TYR A 161 -13.23 29.03 38.03
C TYR A 161 -13.96 27.80 37.51
N ARG A 162 -14.38 26.91 38.41
CA ARG A 162 -15.29 25.81 38.11
C ARG A 162 -16.62 26.07 38.80
N ASP A 163 -17.69 26.17 38.03
CA ASP A 163 -19.03 26.36 38.58
C ASP A 163 -19.54 25.09 39.30
N PRO A 164 -20.66 25.17 40.05
CA PRO A 164 -21.24 24.00 40.71
C PRO A 164 -21.74 22.90 39.75
N SER A 165 -22.07 23.25 38.50
CA SER A 165 -22.46 22.27 37.47
C SER A 165 -21.25 21.47 36.94
N GLY A 166 -20.06 22.05 37.08
CA GLY A 166 -18.77 21.48 36.79
C GLY A 166 -18.07 22.02 35.55
N VAL A 167 -18.60 23.08 34.95
CA VAL A 167 -18.06 23.77 33.78
C VAL A 167 -16.95 24.73 34.23
N TRP A 168 -15.85 24.76 33.45
CA TRP A 168 -14.72 25.65 33.69
C TRP A 168 -14.85 26.96 32.91
N TYR A 169 -14.42 28.05 33.52
CA TYR A 169 -14.38 29.41 32.96
C TYR A 169 -13.04 30.05 33.33
N ALA A 170 -12.45 30.82 32.43
CA ALA A 170 -11.28 31.66 32.75
C ALA A 170 -11.76 33.06 33.15
N SER A 171 -11.86 33.32 34.46
CA SER A 171 -12.45 34.52 35.04
C SER A 171 -11.42 35.65 35.25
N THR A 172 -11.88 36.89 35.11
CA THR A 172 -11.10 38.12 35.32
C THR A 172 -11.96 39.18 36.01
N GLU A 173 -11.35 40.28 36.48
CA GLU A 173 -12.11 41.42 37.04
C GLU A 173 -13.12 42.03 36.04
N ASN A 174 -12.89 41.86 34.73
CA ASN A 174 -13.75 42.37 33.65
C ASN A 174 -14.65 41.28 33.03
N GLY A 175 -14.89 40.18 33.76
CA GLY A 175 -15.72 39.06 33.32
C GLY A 175 -14.93 37.85 32.81
N VAL A 176 -15.64 36.87 32.28
CA VAL A 176 -15.08 35.61 31.76
C VAL A 176 -14.50 35.78 30.35
N ARG A 177 -13.37 35.12 30.07
CA ARG A 177 -12.75 35.13 28.74
C ARG A 177 -13.54 34.28 27.74
N THR A 178 -13.49 34.68 26.47
CA THR A 178 -14.02 33.94 25.32
C THR A 178 -12.91 33.74 24.27
N GLY A 179 -13.11 32.81 23.34
CA GLY A 179 -12.16 32.47 22.28
C GLY A 179 -10.89 31.79 22.77
N TRP A 180 -9.80 31.94 22.01
CA TRP A 180 -8.50 31.34 22.32
C TRP A 180 -7.80 32.07 23.48
N TYR A 181 -7.39 31.31 24.49
CA TYR A 181 -6.70 31.80 25.69
C TYR A 181 -5.42 31.00 25.94
N ARG A 182 -4.32 31.68 26.29
CA ARG A 182 -3.04 31.04 26.58
C ARG A 182 -2.63 31.26 28.04
N GLU A 183 -2.37 30.17 28.75
CA GLU A 183 -1.92 30.18 30.14
C GLU A 183 -0.99 28.98 30.41
N GLY A 184 0.01 29.16 31.28
CA GLY A 184 0.94 28.08 31.65
C GLY A 184 1.73 27.48 30.48
N GLY A 185 1.81 28.19 29.36
CA GLY A 185 2.40 27.72 28.10
C GLY A 185 1.42 27.01 27.16
N SER A 186 0.27 26.55 27.66
CA SER A 186 -0.78 25.84 26.91
C SER A 186 -1.82 26.79 26.33
N TRP A 187 -2.43 26.38 25.22
CA TRP A 187 -3.63 27.03 24.66
C TRP A 187 -4.89 26.32 25.14
N TYR A 188 -5.95 27.08 25.33
CA TYR A 188 -7.30 26.68 25.69
C TYR A 188 -8.28 27.42 24.79
N HIS A 189 -9.49 26.89 24.63
CA HIS A 189 -10.58 27.60 23.96
C HIS A 189 -11.78 27.74 24.90
N LEU A 190 -12.34 28.94 24.98
CA LEU A 190 -13.56 29.27 25.69
C LEU A 190 -14.64 29.60 24.64
N GLY A 191 -15.82 29.01 24.74
CA GLY A 191 -16.93 29.36 23.84
C GLY A 191 -17.45 30.79 24.08
N ASP A 192 -18.37 31.27 23.24
CA ASP A 192 -18.92 32.63 23.33
C ASP A 192 -19.56 32.95 24.70
N GLY A 193 -20.08 31.93 25.39
CA GLY A 193 -20.62 32.04 26.75
C GLY A 193 -19.56 31.92 27.87
N GLY A 194 -18.27 31.89 27.54
CA GLY A 194 -17.13 31.78 28.46
C GLY A 194 -16.75 30.36 28.92
N ALA A 195 -17.59 29.36 28.60
CA ALA A 195 -17.38 27.97 29.01
C ALA A 195 -16.21 27.32 28.26
N MET A 196 -15.33 26.63 28.98
CA MET A 196 -14.17 25.93 28.42
C MET A 196 -14.60 24.80 27.49
N THR A 197 -14.02 24.79 26.29
CA THR A 197 -14.25 23.78 25.25
C THR A 197 -13.34 22.57 25.46
N THR A 198 -13.87 21.37 25.28
CA THR A 198 -13.13 20.11 25.24
C THR A 198 -13.54 19.28 24.02
N GLY A 199 -12.67 18.38 23.56
CA GLY A 199 -12.89 17.59 22.36
C GLY A 199 -12.57 18.33 21.06
N TRP A 200 -13.23 17.94 19.97
CA TRP A 200 -13.03 18.51 18.64
C TRP A 200 -13.60 19.93 18.52
N LEU A 201 -12.79 20.85 18.01
CA LEU A 201 -13.17 22.24 17.72
C LEU A 201 -12.85 22.57 16.26
N SER A 202 -13.81 23.14 15.53
CA SER A 202 -13.55 23.80 14.24
C SER A 202 -13.43 25.30 14.46
N SER A 203 -12.29 25.89 14.09
CA SER A 203 -11.98 27.30 14.31
C SER A 203 -11.14 27.83 13.12
N GLY A 204 -11.52 28.96 12.55
CA GLY A 204 -10.74 29.60 11.46
C GLY A 204 -10.56 28.75 10.19
N GLY A 205 -11.39 27.72 9.97
CA GLY A 205 -11.26 26.77 8.85
C GLY A 205 -10.40 25.53 9.15
N SER A 206 -9.76 25.47 10.33
CA SER A 206 -8.97 24.33 10.80
C SER A 206 -9.69 23.55 11.90
N TRP A 207 -9.35 22.27 12.04
CA TRP A 207 -9.75 21.46 13.18
C TRP A 207 -8.67 21.43 14.25
N TYR A 208 -9.08 21.45 15.51
CA TYR A 208 -8.26 21.38 16.71
C TYR A 208 -8.85 20.32 17.64
N TYR A 209 -8.05 19.82 18.58
CA TYR A 209 -8.54 18.98 19.66
C TYR A 209 -8.10 19.52 21.02
N LEU A 210 -9.05 19.76 21.90
CA LEU A 210 -8.84 20.19 23.28
C LEU A 210 -8.95 18.95 24.17
N ALA A 211 -7.90 18.66 24.95
CA ALA A 211 -7.88 17.54 25.88
C ALA A 211 -8.97 17.65 26.96
N ALA A 212 -9.15 16.59 27.77
CA ALA A 212 -10.18 16.56 28.81
C ALA A 212 -10.03 17.67 29.87
N ALA A 213 -8.82 18.20 30.08
CA ALA A 213 -8.54 19.36 30.93
C ALA A 213 -8.37 20.68 30.14
N GLY A 214 -8.85 20.73 28.89
CA GLY A 214 -8.94 21.92 28.05
C GLY A 214 -7.71 22.28 27.23
N GLN A 215 -6.55 21.66 27.47
CA GLN A 215 -5.32 21.98 26.72
C GLN A 215 -5.43 21.55 25.25
N MET A 216 -5.11 22.46 24.35
CA MET A 216 -4.97 22.19 22.92
C MET A 216 -3.85 21.16 22.68
N VAL A 217 -4.16 20.13 21.91
CA VAL A 217 -3.22 19.07 21.51
C VAL A 217 -2.37 19.51 20.33
N THR A 218 -1.09 19.14 20.36
CA THR A 218 -0.13 19.24 19.25
C THR A 218 0.58 17.90 19.07
N GLY A 219 1.15 17.65 17.88
CA GLY A 219 1.82 16.40 17.53
C GLY A 219 0.87 15.22 17.27
N TRP A 220 1.40 14.01 17.40
CA TRP A 220 0.64 12.77 17.24
C TRP A 220 -0.26 12.50 18.45
N SER A 221 -1.55 12.27 18.21
CA SER A 221 -2.50 11.91 19.24
C SER A 221 -3.46 10.81 18.77
N ARG A 222 -3.87 9.94 19.69
CA ARG A 222 -4.81 8.86 19.42
C ARG A 222 -6.17 9.19 20.03
N ILE A 223 -7.16 9.42 19.18
CA ILE A 223 -8.51 9.89 19.53
C ILE A 223 -9.50 8.87 18.97
N ASP A 224 -10.40 8.36 19.81
CA ASP A 224 -11.44 7.39 19.45
C ASP A 224 -10.94 6.16 18.66
N GLY A 225 -9.71 5.73 18.96
CA GLY A 225 -9.04 4.57 18.36
C GLY A 225 -8.16 4.89 17.15
N SER A 226 -8.37 6.03 16.48
CA SER A 226 -7.62 6.50 15.31
C SER A 226 -6.46 7.42 15.69
N TRP A 227 -5.40 7.42 14.88
CA TRP A 227 -4.30 8.39 15.03
C TRP A 227 -4.56 9.64 14.19
N TYR A 228 -4.21 10.79 14.75
CA TYR A 228 -4.27 12.11 14.14
C TYR A 228 -2.95 12.82 14.39
N TYR A 229 -2.61 13.77 13.52
CA TYR A 229 -1.48 14.67 13.71
C TYR A 229 -1.95 16.12 13.74
N PHE A 230 -1.50 16.87 14.75
CA PHE A 230 -1.73 18.30 14.89
C PHE A 230 -0.38 19.02 14.77
N ASP A 231 -0.31 20.11 14.02
CA ASP A 231 0.93 20.87 13.86
C ASP A 231 1.29 21.69 15.12
N ALA A 232 2.35 22.50 15.04
CA ALA A 232 2.80 23.34 16.16
C ALA A 232 1.79 24.45 16.55
N SER A 233 0.85 24.79 15.66
CA SER A 233 -0.27 25.70 15.95
C SER A 233 -1.49 24.98 16.53
N GLY A 234 -1.48 23.63 16.56
CA GLY A 234 -2.60 22.78 16.96
C GLY A 234 -3.58 22.48 15.83
N ALA A 235 -3.31 22.92 14.60
CA ALA A 235 -4.17 22.63 13.46
C ALA A 235 -3.97 21.17 13.00
N MET A 236 -5.07 20.45 12.82
CA MET A 236 -5.07 19.06 12.38
C MET A 236 -4.64 18.93 10.92
N ALA A 237 -3.66 18.07 10.66
CA ALA A 237 -3.28 17.66 9.32
C ALA A 237 -4.37 16.78 8.70
N ALA A 238 -4.84 17.13 7.50
CA ALA A 238 -5.81 16.35 6.72
C ALA A 238 -5.45 16.37 5.22
N SER A 239 -5.77 15.30 4.51
CA SER A 239 -5.44 15.05 3.11
C SER A 239 -3.96 15.27 2.74
N THR A 240 -3.05 15.07 3.69
CA THR A 240 -1.65 15.52 3.58
C THR A 240 -0.65 14.53 4.18
N TRP A 241 0.61 14.67 3.79
CA TRP A 241 1.74 13.86 4.26
C TRP A 241 2.42 14.49 5.49
N VAL A 242 2.78 13.65 6.46
CA VAL A 242 3.57 14.03 7.64
C VAL A 242 4.84 13.19 7.71
N ARG A 243 5.98 13.83 7.98
CA ARG A 243 7.28 13.19 8.15
C ARG A 243 7.62 13.10 9.65
N SER A 244 7.77 11.89 10.18
CA SER A 244 8.09 11.64 11.58
C SER A 244 8.96 10.38 11.69
N GLY A 245 10.21 10.48 11.22
CA GLY A 245 11.07 9.33 10.94
C GLY A 245 10.66 8.65 9.62
N SER A 246 9.47 8.06 9.60
CA SER A 246 8.79 7.55 8.41
C SER A 246 7.89 8.62 7.76
N TRP A 247 7.35 8.33 6.57
CA TRP A 247 6.22 9.07 6.00
C TRP A 247 4.91 8.46 6.47
N TYR A 248 3.93 9.31 6.74
CA TYR A 248 2.56 8.95 7.12
C TYR A 248 1.60 9.81 6.30
N TYR A 249 0.44 9.28 5.94
CA TYR A 249 -0.62 10.05 5.27
C TYR A 249 -1.82 10.21 6.19
N LEU A 250 -2.33 11.43 6.31
CA LEU A 250 -3.56 11.72 7.03
C LEU A 250 -4.66 11.91 5.98
N GLY A 251 -5.72 11.11 6.07
CA GLY A 251 -6.84 11.16 5.13
C GLY A 251 -7.68 12.44 5.27
N GLY A 252 -8.76 12.55 4.50
CA GLY A 252 -9.63 13.74 4.50
C GLY A 252 -10.31 14.04 5.84
N SER A 253 -10.46 13.04 6.72
CA SER A 253 -10.94 13.20 8.09
C SER A 253 -9.83 13.53 9.10
N GLY A 254 -8.58 13.65 8.66
CA GLY A 254 -7.39 13.74 9.51
C GLY A 254 -6.92 12.42 10.11
N ALA A 255 -7.68 11.34 9.97
CA ALA A 255 -7.29 10.02 10.46
C ALA A 255 -6.12 9.47 9.62
N MET A 256 -5.10 8.95 10.30
CA MET A 256 -3.93 8.32 9.69
C MET A 256 -4.30 7.07 8.89
N ALA A 257 -3.80 6.98 7.66
CA ALA A 257 -4.00 5.83 6.79
C ALA A 257 -3.21 4.59 7.28
N THR A 258 -3.80 3.42 7.09
CA THR A 258 -3.17 2.10 7.18
C THR A 258 -3.69 1.23 6.04
N GLY A 259 -2.90 0.25 5.60
CA GLY A 259 -3.21 -0.53 4.41
C GLY A 259 -3.10 0.29 3.11
N TRP A 260 -3.89 -0.08 2.10
CA TRP A 260 -3.94 0.62 0.81
C TRP A 260 -4.70 1.95 0.90
N PHE A 261 -4.10 3.03 0.39
CA PHE A 261 -4.75 4.34 0.31
C PHE A 261 -4.36 5.09 -0.98
N VAL A 262 -5.16 6.10 -1.33
CA VAL A 262 -4.90 6.99 -2.48
C VAL A 262 -4.54 8.38 -1.98
N ALA A 263 -3.45 8.94 -2.48
CA ALA A 263 -3.07 10.34 -2.29
C ALA A 263 -2.84 10.98 -3.67
N ALA A 264 -3.50 12.10 -3.96
CA ALA A 264 -3.42 12.83 -5.24
C ALA A 264 -3.65 11.96 -6.51
N GLY A 265 -4.44 10.89 -6.42
CA GLY A 265 -4.72 9.96 -7.52
C GLY A 265 -3.76 8.78 -7.65
N THR A 266 -2.67 8.77 -6.89
CA THR A 266 -1.69 7.67 -6.84
C THR A 266 -1.98 6.74 -5.66
N TRP A 267 -1.83 5.44 -5.86
CA TRP A 267 -1.94 4.43 -4.80
C TRP A 267 -0.64 4.29 -4.01
N TYR A 268 -0.79 4.12 -2.70
CA TYR A 268 0.27 3.90 -1.71
C TYR A 268 -0.17 2.81 -0.74
N TYR A 269 0.79 2.23 0.00
CA TYR A 269 0.51 1.34 1.11
C TYR A 269 1.17 1.86 2.39
N ALA A 270 0.45 1.82 3.50
CA ALA A 270 0.97 2.03 4.84
C ALA A 270 0.89 0.72 5.63
N ASP A 271 1.91 0.41 6.41
CA ASP A 271 1.90 -0.77 7.29
C ASP A 271 0.92 -0.59 8.48
N SER A 272 0.88 -1.56 9.38
CA SER A 272 0.00 -1.53 10.57
C SER A 272 0.35 -0.42 11.59
N SER A 273 1.53 0.19 11.48
CA SER A 273 1.93 1.38 12.25
C SER A 273 1.56 2.70 11.56
N GLY A 274 1.10 2.64 10.30
CA GLY A 274 0.84 3.81 9.45
C GLY A 274 2.05 4.28 8.64
N ALA A 275 3.21 3.65 8.81
CA ALA A 275 4.40 4.02 8.07
C ALA A 275 4.24 3.60 6.59
N MET A 276 4.43 4.57 5.69
CA MET A 276 4.42 4.33 4.24
C MET A 276 5.51 3.32 3.85
N ALA A 277 5.09 2.26 3.16
CA ALA A 277 5.99 1.24 2.64
C ALA A 277 6.65 1.68 1.32
N THR A 278 7.78 1.04 1.00
CA THR A 278 8.44 1.09 -0.31
C THR A 278 8.93 -0.32 -0.67
N GLY A 279 9.18 -0.59 -1.94
CA GLY A 279 9.59 -1.91 -2.42
C GLY A 279 8.44 -2.93 -2.43
N TRP A 280 8.79 -4.20 -2.24
CA TRP A 280 7.85 -5.32 -2.34
C TRP A 280 6.92 -5.43 -1.12
N VAL A 281 5.61 -5.43 -1.37
CA VAL A 281 4.55 -5.59 -0.36
C VAL A 281 3.68 -6.80 -0.73
N ARG A 282 3.34 -7.65 0.24
CA ARG A 282 2.42 -8.77 0.05
C ARG A 282 1.12 -8.56 0.82
N THR A 283 0.00 -8.47 0.12
CA THR A 283 -1.34 -8.32 0.70
C THR A 283 -2.32 -9.24 -0.02
N ASP A 284 -3.28 -9.80 0.71
CA ASP A 284 -4.36 -10.65 0.17
C ASP A 284 -3.87 -11.81 -0.73
N GLY A 285 -2.68 -12.34 -0.41
CA GLY A 285 -2.02 -13.42 -1.13
C GLY A 285 -1.08 -12.98 -2.26
N SER A 286 -1.35 -11.83 -2.86
CA SER A 286 -0.63 -11.25 -4.02
C SER A 286 0.56 -10.38 -3.60
N TRP A 287 1.55 -10.26 -4.49
CA TRP A 287 2.65 -9.32 -4.37
C TRP A 287 2.39 -8.06 -5.20
N TYR A 288 2.86 -6.93 -4.68
CA TYR A 288 2.82 -5.61 -5.28
C TYR A 288 4.18 -4.95 -5.08
N HIS A 289 4.51 -3.94 -5.89
CA HIS A 289 5.73 -3.17 -5.73
C HIS A 289 5.40 -1.68 -5.61
N LEU A 290 6.01 -1.02 -4.62
CA LEU A 290 6.00 0.43 -4.46
C LEU A 290 7.38 0.99 -4.80
N ASP A 291 7.44 2.12 -5.50
CA ASP A 291 8.72 2.75 -5.82
C ASP A 291 9.35 3.45 -4.58
N SER A 292 10.46 4.15 -4.78
CA SER A 292 11.16 4.88 -3.71
C SER A 292 10.38 6.07 -3.14
N SER A 293 9.35 6.54 -3.83
CA SER A 293 8.37 7.54 -3.34
C SER A 293 7.18 6.90 -2.61
N GLY A 294 7.06 5.57 -2.65
CA GLY A 294 5.93 4.80 -2.13
C GLY A 294 4.80 4.60 -3.15
N ALA A 295 4.93 5.10 -4.38
CA ALA A 295 3.88 5.01 -5.39
C ALA A 295 3.78 3.60 -5.97
N LEU A 296 2.56 3.12 -6.17
CA LEU A 296 2.28 1.81 -6.75
C LEU A 296 2.85 1.68 -8.17
N THR A 297 3.80 0.76 -8.33
CA THR A 297 4.45 0.44 -9.61
C THR A 297 3.53 -0.41 -10.47
N THR A 298 3.45 -0.09 -11.77
CA THR A 298 2.73 -0.90 -12.78
C THR A 298 3.64 -1.19 -13.97
N GLY A 299 3.36 -2.27 -14.70
CA GLY A 299 4.13 -2.68 -15.87
C GLY A 299 5.41 -3.45 -15.55
N TRP A 300 6.39 -3.38 -16.44
CA TRP A 300 7.67 -4.08 -16.27
C TRP A 300 8.54 -3.44 -15.19
N LEU A 301 9.03 -4.26 -14.26
CA LEU A 301 9.96 -3.90 -13.21
C LEU A 301 11.20 -4.78 -13.31
N ARG A 302 12.39 -4.18 -13.24
CA ARG A 302 13.64 -4.91 -13.02
C ARG A 302 14.09 -4.71 -11.58
N ASP A 303 14.33 -5.80 -10.85
CA ASP A 303 14.82 -5.71 -9.47
C ASP A 303 16.34 -5.46 -9.39
N GLY A 304 16.84 -5.25 -8.17
CA GLY A 304 18.27 -5.08 -7.92
C GLY A 304 19.12 -6.34 -8.16
N GLY A 305 18.50 -7.52 -8.26
CA GLY A 305 19.14 -8.77 -8.69
C GLY A 305 19.23 -8.91 -10.21
N GLY A 306 18.63 -7.98 -10.95
CA GLY A 306 18.60 -7.96 -12.41
C GLY A 306 17.46 -8.78 -13.03
N SER A 307 16.59 -9.39 -12.22
CA SER A 307 15.42 -10.16 -12.65
C SER A 307 14.29 -9.23 -13.06
N TRP A 308 13.53 -9.61 -14.09
CA TRP A 308 12.35 -8.87 -14.53
C TRP A 308 11.08 -9.42 -13.91
N TYR A 309 10.08 -8.57 -13.71
CA TYR A 309 8.76 -8.87 -13.17
C TYR A 309 7.73 -8.02 -13.92
N TYR A 310 6.46 -8.39 -13.84
CA TYR A 310 5.37 -7.59 -14.40
C TYR A 310 4.28 -7.34 -13.36
N LEU A 311 3.99 -6.07 -13.09
CA LEU A 311 2.95 -5.61 -12.17
C LEU A 311 1.70 -5.29 -13.00
N ASP A 312 0.76 -6.23 -13.06
CA ASP A 312 -0.32 -6.22 -14.04
C ASP A 312 -1.38 -5.16 -13.70
N ALA A 313 -1.34 -4.02 -14.39
CA ALA A 313 -2.27 -2.92 -14.20
C ALA A 313 -3.75 -3.33 -14.41
N ALA A 314 -4.04 -4.28 -15.32
CA ALA A 314 -5.39 -4.78 -15.54
C ALA A 314 -5.86 -5.69 -14.39
N ARG A 315 -4.94 -6.21 -13.58
CA ARG A 315 -5.18 -6.96 -12.34
C ARG A 315 -4.80 -6.16 -11.09
N GLY A 316 -4.94 -4.84 -11.12
CA GLY A 316 -4.75 -3.97 -9.96
C GLY A 316 -3.29 -3.83 -9.50
N ALA A 317 -2.32 -3.94 -10.43
CA ALA A 317 -0.88 -3.96 -10.19
C ALA A 317 -0.35 -5.19 -9.45
N ALA A 318 -1.13 -6.27 -9.33
CA ALA A 318 -0.63 -7.53 -8.79
C ALA A 318 0.49 -8.09 -9.67
N MET A 319 1.56 -8.58 -9.04
CA MET A 319 2.67 -9.25 -9.71
C MET A 319 2.18 -10.50 -10.44
N ALA A 320 2.46 -10.57 -11.74
CA ALA A 320 2.13 -11.71 -12.58
C ALA A 320 2.90 -12.97 -12.16
N THR A 321 2.21 -14.11 -12.25
CA THR A 321 2.76 -15.46 -12.03
C THR A 321 2.12 -16.41 -13.04
N GLY A 322 2.88 -17.38 -13.54
CA GLY A 322 2.47 -18.23 -14.65
C GLY A 322 2.34 -17.45 -15.97
N TRP A 323 1.43 -17.90 -16.83
CA TRP A 323 1.19 -17.28 -18.14
C TRP A 323 0.42 -15.96 -18.03
N ALA A 324 0.98 -14.89 -18.59
CA ALA A 324 0.30 -13.60 -18.75
C ALA A 324 0.57 -13.01 -20.13
N GLN A 325 -0.45 -12.39 -20.73
CA GLN A 325 -0.30 -11.68 -21.99
C GLN A 325 0.11 -10.23 -21.71
N VAL A 326 1.25 -9.81 -22.24
CA VAL A 326 1.82 -8.46 -22.07
C VAL A 326 2.08 -7.87 -23.44
N GLY A 327 1.46 -6.73 -23.75
CA GLY A 327 1.60 -6.08 -25.06
C GLY A 327 1.11 -6.92 -26.25
N GLY A 328 0.24 -7.92 -26.01
CA GLY A 328 -0.22 -8.88 -27.02
C GLY A 328 0.55 -10.21 -27.03
N THR A 329 1.74 -10.26 -26.44
CA THR A 329 2.61 -11.45 -26.42
C THR A 329 2.45 -12.25 -25.12
N TRP A 330 2.36 -13.58 -25.21
CA TRP A 330 2.38 -14.45 -24.03
C TRP A 330 3.77 -14.54 -23.44
N ASN A 331 3.87 -14.25 -22.14
CA ASN A 331 5.08 -14.32 -21.33
C ASN A 331 4.83 -15.31 -20.19
N TYR A 332 5.86 -16.10 -19.82
CA TYR A 332 5.81 -16.89 -18.59
C TYR A 332 6.58 -16.20 -17.47
N PHE A 333 5.87 -15.95 -16.37
CA PHE A 333 6.42 -15.54 -15.09
C PHE A 333 6.48 -16.74 -14.17
N ASP A 334 7.52 -16.83 -13.34
CA ASP A 334 7.64 -17.89 -12.36
C ASP A 334 6.40 -17.96 -11.45
N ARG A 335 5.79 -19.15 -11.37
CA ARG A 335 4.62 -19.39 -10.53
C ARG A 335 4.82 -19.09 -9.04
N TRP A 336 6.06 -19.17 -8.55
CA TRP A 336 6.37 -19.05 -7.12
C TRP A 336 6.81 -17.64 -6.73
N LYS A 337 7.69 -17.04 -7.54
CA LYS A 337 8.36 -15.76 -7.24
C LYS A 337 8.08 -14.65 -8.25
N GLY A 338 7.37 -14.93 -9.36
CA GLY A 338 6.95 -13.93 -10.36
C GLY A 338 8.05 -13.34 -11.23
N PHE A 339 9.30 -13.81 -11.14
CA PHE A 339 10.32 -13.38 -12.08
C PHE A 339 10.03 -13.94 -13.48
N TRP A 340 10.23 -13.11 -14.48
CA TRP A 340 10.07 -13.44 -15.88
C TRP A 340 11.10 -14.48 -16.32
N VAL A 341 10.61 -15.54 -16.97
CA VAL A 341 11.42 -16.67 -17.44
C VAL A 341 11.68 -16.57 -18.94
N SER A 342 10.67 -16.19 -19.72
CA SER A 342 10.71 -16.22 -21.18
C SER A 342 9.79 -15.16 -21.81
N ASP A 343 10.37 -14.25 -22.61
CA ASP A 343 10.15 -14.22 -24.07
C ASP A 343 8.75 -14.67 -24.53
N ARG A 344 8.62 -15.79 -25.25
CA ARG A 344 9.31 -15.92 -26.55
C ARG A 344 8.50 -16.72 -27.56
N ALA A 345 8.74 -16.42 -28.83
CA ALA A 345 8.46 -17.31 -29.96
C ALA A 345 9.11 -18.71 -29.85
N GLY A 346 10.13 -18.87 -28.99
CA GLY A 346 10.70 -20.18 -28.62
C GLY A 346 9.65 -21.09 -27.96
N PHE A 347 8.99 -20.62 -26.90
CA PHE A 347 7.90 -21.36 -26.29
C PHE A 347 6.77 -21.69 -27.28
N GLU A 348 6.42 -20.79 -28.20
CA GLU A 348 5.41 -21.10 -29.23
C GLU A 348 5.91 -22.22 -30.16
N ALA A 349 7.21 -22.30 -30.47
CA ALA A 349 7.77 -23.43 -31.20
C ALA A 349 7.72 -24.73 -30.39
N ASP A 350 8.10 -24.70 -29.11
CA ASP A 350 8.06 -25.85 -28.20
C ASP A 350 6.64 -26.34 -27.93
N TRP A 351 5.68 -25.42 -27.83
CA TRP A 351 4.26 -25.72 -27.70
C TRP A 351 3.68 -26.28 -29.00
N ASN A 352 4.06 -25.75 -30.16
CA ASN A 352 3.68 -26.33 -31.44
C ASN A 352 4.32 -27.71 -31.66
N TYR A 353 5.53 -27.94 -31.16
CA TYR A 353 6.13 -29.27 -31.11
C TYR A 353 5.33 -30.18 -30.17
N ALA A 354 5.00 -29.74 -28.96
CA ALA A 354 4.16 -30.47 -28.02
C ALA A 354 2.79 -30.85 -28.61
N LYS A 355 2.15 -29.98 -29.40
CA LYS A 355 0.90 -30.27 -30.15
C LYS A 355 1.04 -31.45 -31.13
N THR A 356 2.26 -31.85 -31.54
CA THR A 356 2.52 -33.05 -32.35
C THR A 356 2.75 -34.32 -31.53
N LEU A 357 2.97 -34.20 -30.22
CA LEU A 357 3.32 -35.31 -29.33
C LEU A 357 2.08 -35.97 -28.71
N TYR A 358 2.23 -37.24 -28.35
CA TYR A 358 1.25 -38.03 -27.61
C TYR A 358 1.77 -38.33 -26.20
N SER A 359 0.85 -38.52 -25.25
CA SER A 359 1.12 -39.09 -23.93
C SER A 359 -0.05 -39.98 -23.50
N PRO A 360 0.18 -41.11 -22.81
CA PRO A 360 -0.88 -41.98 -22.30
C PRO A 360 -1.72 -41.37 -21.17
N THR A 361 -1.31 -40.23 -20.62
CA THR A 361 -2.01 -39.52 -19.54
C THR A 361 -2.44 -38.14 -20.03
N ASN A 362 -3.31 -37.45 -19.28
CA ASN A 362 -3.64 -36.05 -19.56
C ASN A 362 -2.46 -35.08 -19.32
N TYR A 363 -1.24 -35.56 -19.10
CA TYR A 363 -0.03 -34.76 -18.91
C TYR A 363 1.02 -35.12 -19.95
N LEU A 364 1.84 -34.16 -20.33
CA LEU A 364 3.03 -34.35 -21.17
C LEU A 364 4.17 -33.51 -20.59
N VAL A 365 5.38 -34.07 -20.54
CA VAL A 365 6.61 -33.35 -20.16
C VAL A 365 7.51 -33.23 -21.38
N VAL A 366 8.05 -32.04 -21.61
CA VAL A 366 8.85 -31.67 -22.78
C VAL A 366 10.09 -30.93 -22.28
N VAL A 367 11.28 -31.36 -22.69
CA VAL A 367 12.55 -30.75 -22.26
C VAL A 367 13.37 -30.38 -23.48
N ASP A 368 13.56 -29.07 -23.70
CA ASP A 368 14.55 -28.56 -24.65
C ASP A 368 15.92 -28.60 -23.97
N THR A 369 16.88 -29.32 -24.54
CA THR A 369 18.26 -29.34 -24.03
C THR A 369 19.14 -28.25 -24.61
N SER A 370 18.75 -27.64 -25.74
CA SER A 370 19.46 -26.53 -26.41
C SER A 370 19.23 -25.18 -25.74
N ALA A 371 18.00 -24.95 -25.26
CA ALA A 371 17.64 -23.90 -24.31
C ALA A 371 17.05 -24.58 -23.05
N PRO A 372 17.86 -24.89 -22.01
CA PRO A 372 17.49 -25.76 -20.90
C PRO A 372 16.20 -25.40 -20.13
N HIS A 373 15.06 -25.85 -20.63
CA HIS A 373 13.72 -25.61 -20.10
C HIS A 373 12.93 -26.92 -19.99
N CYS A 374 12.22 -27.10 -18.88
CA CYS A 374 11.32 -28.21 -18.65
C CYS A 374 9.87 -27.70 -18.66
N MET A 375 9.19 -27.93 -19.79
CA MET A 375 7.81 -27.57 -19.98
C MET A 375 6.90 -28.74 -19.62
N THR A 376 5.73 -28.44 -19.05
CA THR A 376 4.67 -29.42 -18.89
C THR A 376 3.37 -28.91 -19.47
N PHE A 377 2.59 -29.83 -20.02
CA PHE A 377 1.31 -29.56 -20.66
C PHE A 377 0.22 -30.43 -20.05
N TYR A 378 -1.01 -29.93 -20.09
CA TYR A 378 -2.21 -30.68 -19.73
C TYR A 378 -3.13 -30.79 -20.93
N TRP A 379 -3.76 -31.96 -21.14
CA TRP A 379 -4.67 -32.18 -22.25
C TRP A 379 -6.06 -31.58 -21.94
N ALA A 380 -6.43 -30.51 -22.64
CA ALA A 380 -7.73 -29.86 -22.51
C ALA A 380 -8.17 -29.22 -23.83
N ASP A 381 -9.48 -29.15 -24.05
CA ASP A 381 -10.10 -28.54 -25.24
C ASP A 381 -9.53 -29.06 -26.57
N GLY A 382 -9.24 -30.38 -26.62
CA GLY A 382 -8.75 -31.08 -27.80
C GLY A 382 -7.29 -30.81 -28.18
N SER A 383 -6.50 -30.18 -27.30
CA SER A 383 -5.08 -29.93 -27.52
C SER A 383 -4.27 -29.91 -26.22
N TRP A 384 -2.95 -29.91 -26.34
CA TRP A 384 -2.06 -29.67 -25.21
C TRP A 384 -2.13 -28.19 -24.80
N GLN A 385 -2.51 -27.90 -23.57
CA GLN A 385 -2.44 -26.56 -22.97
C GLN A 385 -1.19 -26.44 -22.09
N PRO A 386 -0.44 -25.32 -22.15
CA PRO A 386 0.78 -25.18 -21.36
C PRO A 386 0.46 -24.96 -19.88
N LEU A 387 1.09 -25.78 -19.04
CA LEU A 387 0.87 -25.80 -17.59
C LEU A 387 2.07 -25.23 -16.83
N THR A 388 3.29 -25.53 -17.26
CA THR A 388 4.54 -24.96 -16.71
C THR A 388 5.55 -24.66 -17.81
N ASP A 389 6.37 -23.64 -17.58
CA ASP A 389 7.71 -23.50 -18.14
C ASP A 389 8.67 -23.42 -16.94
N MET A 390 9.61 -24.35 -16.79
CA MET A 390 10.51 -24.43 -15.64
C MET A 390 11.97 -24.29 -16.09
N PRO A 391 12.70 -23.25 -15.65
CA PRO A 391 14.14 -23.19 -15.83
C PRO A 391 14.80 -24.44 -15.25
N CYS A 392 15.58 -25.15 -16.07
CA CYS A 392 16.19 -26.41 -15.68
C CYS A 392 17.69 -26.43 -15.99
N SER A 393 18.43 -27.38 -15.41
CA SER A 393 19.79 -27.69 -15.86
C SER A 393 19.85 -29.11 -16.39
N VAL A 394 20.44 -29.27 -17.56
CA VAL A 394 20.59 -30.55 -18.27
C VAL A 394 22.05 -31.03 -18.23
N GLY A 395 22.31 -32.19 -18.82
CA GLY A 395 23.63 -32.83 -18.81
C GLY A 395 24.71 -31.98 -19.50
N LYS A 396 25.88 -31.90 -18.85
CA LYS A 396 27.09 -31.34 -19.47
C LYS A 396 27.55 -32.17 -20.67
N PRO A 397 28.31 -31.62 -21.63
CA PRO A 397 28.70 -32.34 -22.85
C PRO A 397 29.40 -33.70 -22.65
N SER A 398 30.10 -33.91 -21.52
CA SER A 398 30.75 -35.19 -21.20
C SER A 398 29.82 -36.24 -20.56
N THR A 399 28.63 -35.84 -20.12
CA THR A 399 27.55 -36.71 -19.59
C THR A 399 26.20 -36.07 -19.95
N PRO A 400 25.82 -36.07 -21.25
CA PRO A 400 24.65 -35.33 -21.72
C PRO A 400 23.35 -35.95 -21.21
N THR A 401 22.27 -35.15 -21.17
CA THR A 401 20.93 -35.71 -21.02
C THR A 401 20.56 -36.45 -22.30
N ILE A 402 19.98 -37.65 -22.14
CA ILE A 402 19.52 -38.45 -23.28
C ILE A 402 18.31 -37.81 -23.96
N THR A 403 18.28 -37.88 -25.29
CA THR A 403 17.18 -37.41 -26.13
C THR A 403 16.30 -38.57 -26.58
N GLY A 404 15.04 -38.26 -26.94
CA GLY A 404 13.99 -39.22 -27.28
C GLY A 404 12.76 -39.08 -26.38
N THR A 405 11.79 -39.99 -26.57
CA THR A 405 10.58 -40.06 -25.74
C THR A 405 10.68 -41.23 -24.77
N PHE A 406 10.49 -40.90 -23.49
CA PHE A 406 10.57 -41.79 -22.35
C PHE A 406 9.25 -41.77 -21.56
N THR A 407 9.19 -42.46 -20.43
CA THR A 407 7.96 -42.58 -19.63
C THR A 407 8.30 -42.44 -18.15
N ILE A 408 7.53 -41.65 -17.40
CA ILE A 408 7.69 -41.55 -15.95
C ILE A 408 7.39 -42.89 -15.29
N LYS A 409 8.37 -43.42 -14.55
CA LYS A 409 8.30 -44.71 -13.86
C LYS A 409 8.28 -44.51 -12.35
N ASN A 410 9.42 -44.70 -11.70
CA ASN A 410 9.58 -44.62 -10.25
C ASN A 410 9.79 -43.18 -9.80
N ARG A 411 9.56 -42.92 -8.52
CA ARG A 411 9.80 -41.63 -7.87
C ARG A 411 10.22 -41.83 -6.41
N GLY A 412 10.88 -40.84 -5.82
CA GLY A 412 11.31 -40.92 -4.43
C GLY A 412 11.69 -39.58 -3.83
N ARG A 413 11.68 -39.53 -2.49
CA ARG A 413 11.84 -38.28 -1.72
C ARG A 413 13.23 -37.65 -1.89
N SER A 414 14.29 -38.46 -1.98
CA SER A 414 15.66 -37.97 -2.15
C SER A 414 16.64 -39.06 -2.58
N PHE A 415 17.80 -38.65 -3.10
CA PHE A 415 18.99 -39.48 -3.32
C PHE A 415 20.27 -38.62 -3.24
N GLY A 416 21.44 -39.25 -3.23
CA GLY A 416 22.74 -38.59 -3.23
C GLY A 416 23.74 -39.24 -2.27
N HIS A 417 25.01 -38.85 -2.38
CA HIS A 417 26.10 -39.22 -1.47
C HIS A 417 27.15 -38.12 -1.54
N GLY A 418 27.45 -37.45 -0.43
CA GLY A 418 28.17 -36.16 -0.41
C GLY A 418 27.31 -34.95 -0.84
N TYR A 419 26.04 -35.19 -1.18
CA TYR A 419 25.02 -34.18 -1.52
C TYR A 419 23.63 -34.78 -1.29
N THR A 420 22.58 -33.95 -1.33
CA THR A 420 21.20 -34.41 -1.44
C THR A 420 20.48 -33.74 -2.58
N ALA A 421 19.84 -34.55 -3.43
CA ALA A 421 18.86 -34.15 -4.43
C ALA A 421 17.48 -34.64 -3.97
N TYR A 422 16.50 -33.75 -3.92
CA TYR A 422 15.14 -34.02 -3.45
C TYR A 422 14.16 -34.26 -4.61
N TRP A 423 13.07 -34.96 -4.30
CA TRP A 423 11.89 -35.18 -5.17
C TRP A 423 12.24 -35.71 -6.55
N TRP A 424 12.96 -36.84 -6.58
CA TRP A 424 13.39 -37.42 -7.84
C TRP A 424 12.25 -38.17 -8.55
N THR A 425 12.17 -38.01 -9.86
CA THR A 425 11.19 -38.68 -10.73
C THR A 425 11.93 -39.29 -11.93
N GLN A 426 11.93 -40.61 -12.04
CA GLN A 426 12.67 -41.34 -13.06
C GLN A 426 11.92 -41.36 -14.39
N PHE A 427 12.62 -41.03 -15.49
CA PHE A 427 12.11 -41.18 -16.84
C PHE A 427 12.80 -42.32 -17.63
N SER A 428 14.09 -42.58 -17.38
CA SER A 428 14.81 -43.69 -18.04
C SER A 428 16.09 -44.05 -17.30
N GLY A 429 16.32 -45.34 -16.98
CA GLY A 429 17.55 -45.77 -16.27
C GLY A 429 17.87 -44.91 -15.05
N ASP A 430 19.11 -44.44 -14.96
CA ASP A 430 19.58 -43.52 -13.91
C ASP A 430 19.30 -42.03 -14.22
N TYR A 431 18.54 -41.72 -15.28
CA TYR A 431 18.16 -40.37 -15.67
C TYR A 431 16.84 -39.97 -14.99
N LEU A 432 16.95 -38.93 -14.16
CA LEU A 432 15.91 -38.45 -13.25
C LEU A 432 15.64 -36.96 -13.49
N PHE A 433 14.40 -36.52 -13.30
CA PHE A 433 14.14 -35.16 -12.82
C PHE A 433 14.44 -35.12 -11.32
N HIS A 434 15.09 -34.07 -10.81
CA HIS A 434 15.27 -33.88 -9.36
C HIS A 434 15.55 -32.40 -9.03
N SER A 435 15.57 -32.04 -7.74
CA SER A 435 15.92 -30.67 -7.33
C SER A 435 17.37 -30.30 -7.66
N ILE A 436 17.71 -29.01 -7.61
CA ILE A 436 19.08 -28.52 -7.40
C ILE A 436 19.76 -29.23 -6.21
N LEU A 437 21.09 -29.16 -6.14
CA LEU A 437 21.84 -29.93 -5.13
C LEU A 437 21.92 -29.17 -3.81
N TYR A 438 21.77 -29.92 -2.72
CA TYR A 438 21.87 -29.46 -1.34
C TYR A 438 23.04 -30.14 -0.63
N TYR A 439 23.58 -29.51 0.41
CA TYR A 439 24.51 -30.19 1.31
C TYR A 439 23.80 -31.34 2.00
N GLU A 440 24.50 -32.47 2.15
CA GLU A 440 23.91 -33.76 2.50
C GLU A 440 23.06 -33.71 3.78
N GLY A 441 21.80 -34.16 3.67
CA GLY A 441 20.84 -34.16 4.78
C GLY A 441 20.24 -32.79 5.13
N THR A 442 20.55 -31.71 4.39
CA THR A 442 20.11 -30.33 4.68
C THR A 442 19.28 -29.72 3.54
N TYR A 443 18.63 -28.59 3.83
CA TYR A 443 18.04 -27.71 2.82
C TYR A 443 18.95 -26.50 2.46
N THR A 444 20.24 -26.56 2.82
CA THR A 444 21.23 -25.55 2.43
C THR A 444 21.72 -25.87 1.01
N VAL A 445 21.51 -24.94 0.07
CA VAL A 445 21.90 -25.12 -1.34
C VAL A 445 23.42 -25.29 -1.45
N MET A 446 23.83 -26.33 -2.17
CA MET A 446 25.24 -26.62 -2.52
C MET A 446 25.54 -26.20 -3.96
N ASP A 447 24.63 -26.48 -4.89
CA ASP A 447 24.71 -26.03 -6.29
C ASP A 447 23.29 -25.77 -6.80
N GLY A 448 22.96 -24.47 -6.89
CA GLY A 448 21.67 -23.96 -7.35
C GLY A 448 21.58 -23.66 -8.85
N THR A 449 22.56 -24.10 -9.65
CA THR A 449 22.69 -23.67 -11.05
C THR A 449 21.58 -24.21 -11.94
N LEU A 450 20.87 -23.31 -12.62
CA LEU A 450 19.77 -23.56 -13.56
C LEU A 450 20.02 -22.78 -14.86
N GLY A 451 19.40 -23.22 -15.97
CA GLY A 451 19.56 -22.63 -17.30
C GLY A 451 20.82 -23.06 -18.05
N GLY A 452 21.40 -24.24 -17.73
CA GLY A 452 22.67 -24.65 -18.34
C GLY A 452 23.01 -26.15 -18.32
N HIS A 453 24.06 -26.49 -19.07
CA HIS A 453 24.60 -27.85 -19.23
C HIS A 453 25.58 -28.20 -18.11
N VAL A 454 25.07 -28.43 -16.89
CA VAL A 454 25.89 -28.64 -15.68
C VAL A 454 25.65 -29.96 -14.95
N SER A 455 24.61 -30.71 -15.30
CA SER A 455 24.26 -31.95 -14.62
C SER A 455 25.09 -33.15 -15.11
N HIS A 456 24.96 -34.29 -14.42
CA HIS A 456 25.49 -35.59 -14.86
C HIS A 456 24.46 -36.40 -15.66
N GLY A 457 23.70 -35.73 -16.54
CA GLY A 457 22.68 -36.32 -17.42
C GLY A 457 21.24 -36.16 -16.92
N CYS A 458 21.01 -36.05 -15.61
CA CYS A 458 19.69 -35.76 -15.04
C CYS A 458 19.17 -34.35 -15.40
N VAL A 459 17.86 -34.12 -15.27
CA VAL A 459 17.26 -32.79 -15.39
C VAL A 459 17.08 -32.21 -13.99
N ARG A 460 17.80 -31.13 -13.68
CA ARG A 460 17.69 -30.44 -12.39
C ARG A 460 16.66 -29.33 -12.48
N LEU A 461 15.78 -29.26 -11.48
CA LEU A 461 14.73 -28.25 -11.32
C LEU A 461 14.90 -27.55 -9.97
N ARG A 462 14.13 -26.49 -9.69
CA ARG A 462 14.04 -25.97 -8.31
C ARG A 462 13.37 -26.99 -7.40
N TYR A 463 13.50 -26.82 -6.09
CA TYR A 463 12.91 -27.74 -5.12
C TYR A 463 11.38 -27.81 -5.25
N GLU A 464 10.74 -26.66 -5.40
CA GLU A 464 9.31 -26.51 -5.56
C GLU A 464 8.80 -27.11 -6.88
N ASP A 465 9.58 -26.93 -7.95
CA ASP A 465 9.29 -27.47 -9.28
C ASP A 465 9.48 -29.00 -9.34
N ALA A 466 10.59 -29.50 -8.80
CA ALA A 466 10.84 -30.94 -8.67
C ALA A 466 9.77 -31.61 -7.81
N LYS A 467 9.39 -30.98 -6.68
CA LYS A 467 8.30 -31.45 -5.82
C LYS A 467 6.97 -31.45 -6.55
N TRP A 468 6.64 -30.37 -7.25
CA TRP A 468 5.40 -30.27 -8.01
C TRP A 468 5.32 -31.33 -9.10
N LEU A 469 6.42 -31.57 -9.84
CA LEU A 469 6.48 -32.62 -10.86
C LEU A 469 6.34 -34.01 -10.24
N HIS A 470 7.05 -34.27 -9.15
CA HIS A 470 6.98 -35.51 -8.36
C HIS A 470 5.59 -35.79 -7.77
N ASP A 471 4.84 -34.77 -7.36
CA ASP A 471 3.53 -34.95 -6.73
C ASP A 471 2.37 -34.91 -7.73
N THR A 472 2.49 -34.14 -8.82
CA THR A 472 1.38 -33.86 -9.75
C THR A 472 1.40 -34.76 -10.98
N ILE A 473 2.57 -35.03 -11.57
CA ILE A 473 2.64 -35.72 -12.86
C ILE A 473 2.57 -37.25 -12.63
N PRO A 474 1.55 -37.95 -13.17
CA PRO A 474 1.37 -39.37 -12.91
C PRO A 474 2.41 -40.23 -13.65
N SER A 475 2.73 -41.40 -13.09
CA SER A 475 3.55 -42.39 -13.80
C SER A 475 2.78 -42.90 -15.03
N GLY A 476 3.51 -43.27 -16.09
CA GLY A 476 2.93 -43.49 -17.41
C GLY A 476 2.90 -42.25 -18.31
N THR A 477 3.05 -41.05 -17.74
CA THR A 477 3.21 -39.79 -18.53
C THR A 477 4.46 -39.86 -19.39
N TYR A 478 4.36 -39.42 -20.65
CA TYR A 478 5.52 -39.33 -21.54
C TYR A 478 6.38 -38.10 -21.26
N VAL A 479 7.69 -38.29 -21.46
CA VAL A 479 8.75 -37.30 -21.31
C VAL A 479 9.52 -37.25 -22.62
N THR A 480 9.38 -36.19 -23.40
CA THR A 480 10.14 -36.01 -24.64
C THR A 480 11.27 -35.02 -24.41
N ILE A 481 12.49 -35.42 -24.73
CA ILE A 481 13.72 -34.61 -24.57
C ILE A 481 14.40 -34.50 -25.94
N TYR A 482 14.81 -33.30 -26.35
CA TYR A 482 15.41 -33.02 -27.66
C TYR A 482 16.64 -32.11 -27.57
#